data_AF-A0A416JM49-F1
#
_entry.id   AF-A0A416JM49-F1
#
_cell.length_a   1.000
_cell.length_b   1.000
_cell.length_c   1.000
_cell.angle_alpha   90.00
_cell.angle_beta   90.00
_cell.angle_gamma   90.00
#
_symmetry.space_group_name_H-M   'P 1'
#
loop_
_entity.id
_entity.type
_entity.pdbx_description
1 polymer ?
#
loop_
_entity_poly.entity_id
_entity_poly.type
_entity_poly.pdbx_seq_one_letter_code
_entity_poly.pdbx_strand_id
1 'polypeptide(L)'
;MAILQLPYNLSALFNFNEPDTNEGAMESSDEDFFDLFDFLPENTVTTNYLAKGEDRIQSLLRIKPRRTYSMNDFFKLFSRDQFWKKSNSRKDFTEYLIKTYWKKVIDPFVNTLYKDFLAGQITEEDITAKLEEILGFTIFLSQCHDAQVKRLVAATGMPTDCIFQITAFENEYFLIFGKLKARNRNRQIWLTSDRRKCTLWDSYYLAKLAVIERIRIEYQHYIHSIESKDNDLVYLSILNEIANGFHVCGRVCPVYAYEKEQVLYPEVMKFLDKLKIPVKLRIPGQSTSGILFRFSLLQQVLPVLKQYSISKVDFLYYATIPDGYLIIIKALMEQHKMQEADERYHRNNTEVANAFMTKKNIPPKHQDYMKESRFLTVYRYIEVDEDCDLDKMQELEKEFLALGDILGKHPYDASIRFRKLGRHHASGLYSPAYQCVCIDVRSPSSYVHEFLHMYDHFHGMLSEGYDFKEIRLQYEACLQEYLSDCEDPDLKARLNGNSKYNLDYYLVPTEVFARCGELYFTRFRGVDNSLLKFERGFDYPENEKLLELIKKYYDQHFLTEEISL
;
A
#
# COMPACT_ATOMS: atom_id res chain seq x y z
N MET A 1 36.74 -0.91 12.44
CA MET A 1 35.71 -0.18 11.69
C MET A 1 34.74 -1.21 11.12
N ALA A 2 33.73 -1.57 11.89
CA ALA A 2 32.69 -2.53 11.52
C ALA A 2 31.43 -1.71 11.20
N ILE A 3 30.96 -1.80 9.96
CA ILE A 3 29.75 -1.14 9.48
C ILE A 3 28.58 -2.08 9.84
N LEU A 4 27.77 -1.68 10.83
CA LEU A 4 26.51 -2.32 11.16
C LEU A 4 25.54 -2.16 9.97
N GLN A 5 25.15 -3.28 9.38
CA GLN A 5 24.10 -3.37 8.37
C GLN A 5 22.74 -3.21 9.08
N LEU A 6 21.99 -2.16 8.71
CA LEU A 6 20.59 -2.01 9.08
C LEU A 6 19.75 -3.16 8.46
N PRO A 7 18.82 -3.78 9.20
CA PRO A 7 17.81 -4.64 8.61
C PRO A 7 16.80 -3.73 7.89
N TYR A 8 16.55 -4.02 6.60
CA TYR A 8 15.60 -3.32 5.72
C TYR A 8 16.06 -1.97 5.15
N ASN A 9 17.08 -2.01 4.30
CA ASN A 9 17.18 -1.03 3.22
C ASN A 9 16.19 -1.39 2.11
N LEU A 10 15.18 -0.55 1.87
CA LEU A 10 14.22 -0.75 0.78
C LEU A 10 14.89 -0.89 -0.58
N SER A 11 16.09 -0.32 -0.80
CA SER A 11 16.84 -0.53 -2.05
C SER A 11 17.21 -1.99 -2.32
N ALA A 12 17.27 -2.86 -1.29
CA ALA A 12 17.51 -4.29 -1.43
C ALA A 12 16.25 -5.07 -1.86
N LEU A 13 15.05 -4.54 -1.61
CA LEU A 13 13.75 -5.10 -2.02
C LEU A 13 13.42 -4.85 -3.51
N PHE A 14 14.23 -4.05 -4.20
CA PHE A 14 14.01 -3.57 -5.56
C PHE A 14 15.17 -3.86 -6.52
N ASN A 15 16.24 -4.50 -6.06
CA ASN A 15 17.41 -4.75 -6.89
C ASN A 15 17.23 -6.03 -7.72
N PHE A 16 16.67 -5.92 -8.92
CA PHE A 16 16.57 -7.03 -9.88
C PHE A 16 17.89 -7.33 -10.63
N ASN A 17 18.98 -6.65 -10.30
CA ASN A 17 20.21 -6.57 -11.11
C ASN A 17 21.41 -7.31 -10.51
N GLU A 18 21.23 -8.47 -9.89
CA GLU A 18 22.36 -9.41 -9.73
C GLU A 18 22.33 -10.43 -10.88
N PRO A 19 23.42 -10.55 -11.66
CA PRO A 19 23.51 -11.54 -12.72
C PRO A 19 23.65 -12.93 -12.09
N ASP A 20 22.62 -13.77 -12.28
CA ASP A 20 22.66 -15.19 -11.97
C ASP A 20 23.76 -15.84 -12.83
N THR A 21 24.93 -16.04 -12.23
CA THR A 21 26.03 -16.81 -12.83
C THR A 21 25.83 -18.28 -12.45
N ASN A 22 24.81 -18.89 -13.04
CA ASN A 22 24.69 -20.35 -13.10
C ASN A 22 23.93 -20.73 -14.39
N GLU A 23 24.63 -20.65 -15.52
CA GLU A 23 24.37 -21.54 -16.65
C GLU A 23 24.75 -22.95 -16.20
N GLY A 24 23.76 -23.68 -15.67
CA GLY A 24 23.88 -25.08 -15.33
C GLY A 24 22.50 -25.70 -15.44
N ALA A 25 22.33 -26.58 -16.42
CA ALA A 25 21.12 -27.37 -16.59
C ALA A 25 20.75 -28.06 -15.27
N MET A 26 19.66 -27.60 -14.63
CA MET A 26 18.96 -28.36 -13.61
C MET A 26 17.51 -28.42 -14.04
N GLU A 27 17.10 -29.63 -14.42
CA GLU A 27 15.71 -30.04 -14.54
C GLU A 27 14.96 -29.55 -13.30
N SER A 28 13.94 -28.72 -13.50
CA SER A 28 13.05 -28.32 -12.43
C SER A 28 12.31 -29.57 -11.95
N SER A 29 12.63 -30.01 -10.74
CA SER A 29 11.80 -30.95 -9.98
C SER A 29 10.49 -30.23 -9.63
N ASP A 30 9.58 -30.16 -10.61
CA ASP A 30 8.24 -29.59 -10.50
C ASP A 30 7.26 -30.53 -9.75
N GLU A 31 7.73 -31.65 -9.18
CA GLU A 31 6.87 -32.68 -8.58
C GLU A 31 6.70 -32.57 -7.05
N ASP A 32 7.59 -31.93 -6.28
CA ASP A 32 7.53 -32.04 -4.81
C ASP A 32 6.70 -30.95 -4.07
N PHE A 33 6.03 -30.04 -4.77
CA PHE A 33 5.19 -29.00 -4.12
C PHE A 33 3.68 -29.20 -4.32
N PHE A 34 3.26 -30.14 -5.17
CA PHE A 34 1.85 -30.38 -5.45
C PHE A 34 1.14 -31.28 -4.42
N ASP A 35 1.89 -31.91 -3.51
CA ASP A 35 1.35 -32.91 -2.57
C ASP A 35 0.88 -32.35 -1.20
N LEU A 36 0.98 -31.05 -0.94
CA LEU A 36 0.56 -30.49 0.37
C LEU A 36 -0.86 -29.89 0.41
N PHE A 37 -1.65 -30.04 -0.66
CA PHE A 37 -3.06 -29.64 -0.64
C PHE A 37 -3.92 -30.61 -1.45
N ASP A 38 -4.17 -31.79 -0.88
CA ASP A 38 -5.12 -32.76 -1.41
C ASP A 38 -6.50 -32.13 -1.65
N PHE A 39 -6.92 -32.19 -2.90
CA PHE A 39 -8.32 -32.15 -3.31
C PHE A 39 -8.93 -33.52 -3.04
N LEU A 40 -9.99 -33.61 -2.24
CA LEU A 40 -10.90 -34.76 -2.30
C LEU A 40 -11.97 -34.49 -3.37
N PRO A 41 -12.10 -35.32 -4.42
CA PRO A 41 -13.29 -35.34 -5.25
C PRO A 41 -14.43 -36.04 -4.50
N GLU A 42 -15.65 -35.54 -4.68
CA GLU A 42 -16.87 -36.15 -4.15
C GLU A 42 -17.04 -37.59 -4.69
N ASN A 43 -17.45 -38.49 -3.79
CA ASN A 43 -17.86 -39.89 -3.98
C ASN A 43 -16.75 -40.95 -3.90
N THR A 44 -16.43 -41.40 -2.69
CA THR A 44 -16.21 -42.84 -2.40
C THR A 44 -16.39 -43.14 -0.91
N VAL A 45 -16.89 -44.34 -0.65
CA VAL A 45 -17.42 -44.83 0.63
C VAL A 45 -16.34 -44.96 1.72
N THR A 46 -16.73 -44.59 2.94
CA THR A 46 -16.01 -44.65 4.22
C THR A 46 -15.21 -45.92 4.47
N THR A 47 -13.93 -45.77 4.82
CA THR A 47 -13.24 -46.70 5.73
C THR A 47 -12.36 -45.94 6.75
N ASN A 48 -12.82 -46.01 8.00
CA ASN A 48 -12.11 -45.89 9.29
C ASN A 48 -10.93 -44.89 9.44
N TYR A 49 -11.26 -43.65 9.80
CA TYR A 49 -10.34 -42.63 10.35
C TYR A 49 -10.47 -42.43 11.88
N LEU A 50 -10.99 -43.42 12.61
CA LEU A 50 -11.31 -43.32 14.05
C LEU A 50 -10.09 -43.47 15.00
N ALA A 51 -8.90 -43.02 14.61
CA ALA A 51 -7.73 -43.09 15.48
C ALA A 51 -6.80 -41.88 15.32
N LYS A 52 -7.33 -40.67 15.54
CA LYS A 52 -6.62 -39.51 16.13
C LYS A 52 -7.50 -38.25 16.14
N GLY A 53 -8.11 -38.00 17.31
CA GLY A 53 -8.30 -36.68 17.91
C GLY A 53 -9.38 -35.77 17.32
N GLU A 54 -10.48 -35.65 18.04
CA GLU A 54 -11.63 -34.75 17.79
C GLU A 54 -11.26 -33.29 17.48
N ASP A 55 -10.11 -32.79 17.92
CA ASP A 55 -9.64 -31.42 17.67
C ASP A 55 -9.38 -31.13 16.18
N ARG A 56 -8.91 -32.14 15.42
CA ARG A 56 -8.65 -31.97 13.98
C ARG A 56 -9.96 -31.93 13.20
N ILE A 57 -10.96 -32.68 13.64
CA ILE A 57 -12.31 -32.73 13.06
C ILE A 57 -13.03 -31.39 13.27
N GLN A 58 -12.94 -30.79 14.45
CA GLN A 58 -13.50 -29.45 14.72
C GLN A 58 -12.84 -28.35 13.86
N SER A 59 -11.53 -28.46 13.59
CA SER A 59 -10.82 -27.52 12.71
C SER A 59 -11.23 -27.63 11.23
N LEU A 60 -11.60 -28.84 10.78
CA LEU A 60 -12.04 -29.13 9.41
C LEU A 60 -13.54 -28.85 9.20
N LEU A 61 -14.36 -29.00 10.25
CA LEU A 61 -15.80 -28.69 10.24
C LEU A 61 -16.11 -27.20 10.38
N ARG A 62 -15.13 -26.36 10.75
CA ARG A 62 -15.22 -24.92 10.46
C ARG A 62 -15.13 -24.73 8.95
N ILE A 63 -16.27 -24.86 8.28
CA ILE A 63 -16.50 -24.25 6.98
C ILE A 63 -16.17 -22.77 7.17
N LYS A 64 -14.95 -22.37 6.84
CA LYS A 64 -14.62 -20.95 6.76
C LYS A 64 -15.60 -20.42 5.74
N PRO A 65 -16.51 -19.49 6.10
CA PRO A 65 -17.41 -18.91 5.12
C PRO A 65 -16.51 -18.42 3.98
N ARG A 66 -16.76 -18.89 2.76
CA ARG A 66 -16.08 -18.37 1.57
C ARG A 66 -16.40 -16.88 1.57
N ARG A 67 -15.45 -16.06 1.99
CA ARG A 67 -15.56 -14.61 1.86
C ARG A 67 -15.72 -14.35 0.37
N THR A 68 -16.90 -13.89 -0.03
CA THR A 68 -17.13 -13.31 -1.33
C THR A 68 -16.40 -11.99 -1.33
N TYR A 69 -15.24 -11.94 -2.00
CA TYR A 69 -14.52 -10.69 -2.21
C TYR A 69 -15.21 -9.96 -3.34
N SER A 70 -15.65 -8.72 -3.09
CA SER A 70 -16.10 -7.83 -4.15
C SER A 70 -14.89 -7.41 -5.00
N MET A 71 -15.12 -6.95 -6.24
CA MET A 71 -14.05 -6.28 -7.01
C MET A 71 -13.41 -5.14 -6.21
N ASN A 72 -14.15 -4.49 -5.30
CA ASN A 72 -13.67 -3.40 -4.44
C ASN A 72 -12.78 -3.85 -3.27
N ASP A 73 -12.61 -5.14 -3.02
CA ASP A 73 -11.75 -5.67 -1.96
C ASP A 73 -10.34 -6.04 -2.46
N PHE A 74 -9.88 -5.41 -3.54
CA PHE A 74 -8.65 -5.80 -4.26
C PHE A 74 -7.45 -5.98 -3.33
N PHE A 75 -7.15 -4.98 -2.47
CA PHE A 75 -6.02 -5.08 -1.54
C PHE A 75 -6.20 -6.17 -0.48
N LYS A 76 -7.45 -6.40 -0.03
CA LYS A 76 -7.79 -7.45 0.95
C LYS A 76 -7.66 -8.87 0.40
N LEU A 77 -7.52 -9.02 -0.93
CA LEU A 77 -7.20 -10.32 -1.54
C LEU A 77 -5.82 -10.80 -1.14
N PHE A 78 -4.89 -9.89 -0.87
CA PHE A 78 -3.50 -10.22 -0.56
C PHE A 78 -3.28 -10.24 0.95
N SER A 79 -2.60 -11.28 1.42
CA SER A 79 -2.15 -11.35 2.82
C SER A 79 -0.97 -10.39 2.97
N ARG A 80 -1.05 -9.49 3.95
CA ARG A 80 0.00 -8.49 4.23
C ARG A 80 1.38 -9.14 4.35
N ASP A 81 1.53 -10.14 5.22
CA ASP A 81 2.83 -10.79 5.46
C ASP A 81 3.36 -11.48 4.21
N GLN A 82 2.49 -12.20 3.48
CA GLN A 82 2.90 -12.90 2.27
C GLN A 82 3.24 -11.93 1.14
N PHE A 83 2.50 -10.83 1.01
CA PHE A 83 2.74 -9.82 -0.01
C PHE A 83 4.15 -9.26 0.10
N TRP A 84 4.53 -8.78 1.29
CA TRP A 84 5.87 -8.21 1.52
C TRP A 84 6.97 -9.27 1.51
N LYS A 85 6.73 -10.46 2.06
CA LYS A 85 7.70 -11.55 1.99
C LYS A 85 8.03 -11.94 0.55
N LYS A 86 7.01 -12.01 -0.32
CA LYS A 86 7.16 -12.40 -1.72
C LYS A 86 7.66 -11.26 -2.60
N SER A 87 7.48 -10.01 -2.19
CA SER A 87 7.90 -8.82 -2.96
C SER A 87 9.42 -8.64 -3.10
N ASN A 88 10.21 -9.40 -2.32
CA ASN A 88 11.68 -9.46 -2.39
C ASN A 88 12.22 -10.08 -3.69
N SER A 89 11.45 -10.96 -4.32
CA SER A 89 11.86 -11.61 -5.58
C SER A 89 10.81 -11.31 -6.65
N ARG A 90 11.27 -10.86 -7.82
CA ARG A 90 10.39 -10.55 -8.95
C ARG A 90 9.46 -11.70 -9.29
N LYS A 91 10.07 -12.89 -9.38
CA LYS A 91 9.44 -14.13 -9.80
C LYS A 91 8.37 -14.52 -8.79
N ASP A 92 8.76 -14.59 -7.51
CA ASP A 92 7.87 -14.91 -6.40
C ASP A 92 6.70 -13.94 -6.29
N PHE A 93 6.98 -12.64 -6.44
CA PHE A 93 5.96 -11.61 -6.30
C PHE A 93 4.93 -11.67 -7.42
N THR A 94 5.41 -11.75 -8.67
CA THR A 94 4.54 -11.87 -9.84
C THR A 94 3.69 -13.13 -9.74
N GLU A 95 4.30 -14.26 -9.37
CA GLU A 95 3.61 -15.53 -9.21
C GLU A 95 2.58 -15.48 -8.09
N TYR A 96 2.90 -14.84 -6.95
CA TYR A 96 1.99 -14.63 -5.83
C TYR A 96 0.76 -13.81 -6.24
N LEU A 97 0.96 -12.70 -6.93
CA LEU A 97 -0.13 -11.84 -7.40
C LEU A 97 -1.07 -12.59 -8.35
N ILE A 98 -0.51 -13.23 -9.38
CA ILE A 98 -1.30 -13.95 -10.39
C ILE A 98 -2.00 -15.15 -9.76
N LYS A 99 -1.31 -16.00 -8.98
CA LYS A 99 -1.93 -17.18 -8.34
C LYS A 99 -3.04 -16.79 -7.37
N THR A 100 -2.83 -15.76 -6.57
CA THR A 100 -3.84 -15.31 -5.59
C THR A 100 -5.08 -14.78 -6.29
N TYR A 101 -4.91 -13.93 -7.30
CA TYR A 101 -6.02 -13.37 -8.05
C TYR A 101 -6.73 -14.43 -8.91
N TRP A 102 -5.96 -15.34 -9.54
CA TRP A 102 -6.49 -16.49 -10.25
C TRP A 102 -7.41 -17.33 -9.36
N LYS A 103 -6.91 -17.77 -8.19
CA LYS A 103 -7.65 -18.64 -7.29
C LYS A 103 -8.89 -17.98 -6.68
N LYS A 104 -8.81 -16.68 -6.36
CA LYS A 104 -9.87 -15.97 -5.63
C LYS A 104 -10.91 -15.30 -6.53
N VAL A 105 -10.54 -14.91 -7.74
CA VAL A 105 -11.37 -14.10 -8.63
C VAL A 105 -11.60 -14.80 -9.97
N ILE A 106 -10.55 -15.10 -10.71
CA ILE A 106 -10.68 -15.49 -12.12
C ILE A 106 -11.16 -16.92 -12.30
N ASP A 107 -10.61 -17.89 -11.56
CA ASP A 107 -11.03 -19.28 -11.68
C ASP A 107 -12.50 -19.46 -11.30
N PRO A 108 -13.01 -18.91 -10.18
CA PRO A 108 -14.45 -18.91 -9.89
C PRO A 108 -15.28 -18.21 -10.98
N PHE A 109 -14.84 -17.05 -11.45
CA PHE A 109 -15.55 -16.27 -12.48
C PHE A 109 -15.67 -17.04 -13.80
N VAL A 110 -14.56 -17.56 -14.32
CA VAL A 110 -14.49 -18.34 -15.56
C VAL A 110 -15.34 -19.61 -15.44
N ASN A 111 -15.29 -20.29 -14.31
CA ASN A 111 -16.10 -21.49 -14.06
C ASN A 111 -17.61 -21.18 -14.05
N THR A 112 -18.01 -20.03 -13.51
CA THR A 112 -19.42 -19.59 -13.53
C THR A 112 -19.85 -19.24 -14.95
N LEU A 113 -19.08 -18.40 -15.67
CA LEU A 113 -19.37 -18.08 -17.07
C LEU A 113 -19.56 -19.33 -17.92
N TYR A 114 -18.67 -20.31 -17.74
CA TYR A 114 -18.73 -21.56 -18.48
C TYR A 114 -20.00 -22.36 -18.18
N LYS A 115 -20.38 -22.49 -16.91
CA LYS A 115 -21.61 -23.20 -16.51
C LYS A 115 -22.86 -22.52 -17.07
N ASP A 116 -22.92 -21.20 -16.97
CA ASP A 116 -24.04 -20.40 -17.44
C ASP A 116 -24.17 -20.49 -18.98
N PHE A 117 -23.03 -20.48 -19.68
CA PHE A 117 -22.99 -20.63 -21.14
C PHE A 117 -23.48 -22.00 -21.60
N LEU A 118 -22.99 -23.08 -20.98
CA LEU A 118 -23.45 -24.44 -21.28
C LEU A 118 -24.93 -24.66 -20.94
N ALA A 119 -25.44 -23.97 -19.93
CA ALA A 119 -26.85 -23.98 -19.58
C ALA A 119 -27.72 -23.14 -20.54
N GLY A 120 -27.11 -22.47 -21.52
CA GLY A 120 -27.80 -21.55 -22.45
C GLY A 120 -28.36 -20.29 -21.77
N GLN A 121 -27.83 -19.93 -20.59
CA GLN A 121 -28.31 -18.80 -19.79
C GLN A 121 -27.66 -17.48 -20.19
N ILE A 122 -26.48 -17.52 -20.81
CA ILE A 122 -25.75 -16.36 -21.31
C ILE A 122 -25.28 -16.61 -22.74
N THR A 123 -25.20 -15.56 -23.55
CA THR A 123 -24.71 -15.62 -24.92
C THR A 123 -23.20 -15.38 -25.02
N GLU A 124 -22.66 -15.49 -26.22
CA GLU A 124 -21.30 -15.07 -26.53
C GLU A 124 -21.11 -13.56 -26.26
N GLU A 125 -22.08 -12.71 -26.62
CA GLU A 125 -22.02 -11.27 -26.31
C GLU A 125 -21.99 -11.01 -24.80
N ASP A 126 -22.74 -11.77 -24.00
CA ASP A 126 -22.72 -11.64 -22.54
C ASP A 126 -21.36 -12.01 -21.94
N ILE A 127 -20.71 -13.06 -22.46
CA ILE A 127 -19.35 -13.45 -22.06
C ILE A 127 -18.35 -12.34 -22.40
N THR A 128 -18.49 -11.74 -23.59
CA THR A 128 -17.67 -10.62 -24.04
C THR A 128 -17.76 -9.46 -23.05
N ALA A 129 -18.99 -9.01 -22.75
CA ALA A 129 -19.23 -7.89 -21.86
C ALA A 129 -18.66 -8.15 -20.45
N LYS A 130 -18.85 -9.36 -19.92
CA LYS A 130 -18.33 -9.75 -18.61
C LYS A 130 -16.80 -9.85 -18.58
N LEU A 131 -16.16 -10.32 -19.65
CA LEU A 131 -14.70 -10.34 -19.76
C LEU A 131 -14.13 -8.93 -19.90
N GLU A 132 -14.80 -8.07 -20.65
CA GLU A 132 -14.42 -6.66 -20.80
C GLU A 132 -14.48 -5.91 -19.47
N GLU A 133 -15.47 -6.19 -18.61
CA GLU A 133 -15.55 -5.62 -17.26
C GLU A 133 -14.29 -5.93 -16.41
N ILE A 134 -13.76 -7.15 -16.53
CA ILE A 134 -12.58 -7.59 -15.77
C ILE A 134 -11.26 -7.12 -16.40
N LEU A 135 -11.23 -7.02 -17.73
CA LEU A 135 -9.99 -6.78 -18.47
C LEU A 135 -9.82 -5.32 -18.90
N GLY A 136 -10.87 -4.50 -18.85
CA GLY A 136 -10.82 -3.08 -19.20
C GLY A 136 -10.50 -2.81 -20.68
N PHE A 137 -10.70 -3.80 -21.53
CA PHE A 137 -10.67 -3.68 -22.98
C PHE A 137 -11.66 -4.66 -23.63
N THR A 138 -12.29 -4.22 -24.71
CA THR A 138 -13.23 -5.05 -25.47
C THR A 138 -12.49 -6.20 -26.12
N ILE A 139 -13.04 -7.40 -25.94
CA ILE A 139 -12.60 -8.59 -26.64
C ILE A 139 -13.62 -8.89 -27.72
N PHE A 140 -13.22 -8.87 -29.00
CA PHE A 140 -14.12 -9.32 -30.05
C PHE A 140 -14.11 -10.84 -30.10
N LEU A 141 -15.27 -11.44 -29.82
CA LEU A 141 -15.49 -12.86 -30.07
C LEU A 141 -15.62 -13.09 -31.58
N SER A 142 -14.87 -14.06 -32.07
CA SER A 142 -15.14 -14.67 -33.36
C SER A 142 -15.49 -16.13 -33.14
N GLN A 143 -16.58 -16.57 -33.76
CA GLN A 143 -17.01 -17.96 -33.72
C GLN A 143 -16.02 -18.84 -34.48
N CYS A 144 -14.96 -19.27 -33.82
CA CYS A 144 -14.05 -20.25 -34.38
C CYS A 144 -14.66 -21.65 -34.20
N HIS A 145 -15.62 -21.99 -35.04
CA HIS A 145 -16.03 -23.38 -35.28
C HIS A 145 -14.94 -24.16 -36.05
N ASP A 146 -13.66 -23.82 -35.88
CA ASP A 146 -12.56 -24.40 -36.65
C ASP A 146 -12.26 -25.80 -36.13
N ALA A 147 -12.60 -26.78 -36.97
CA ALA A 147 -12.29 -28.18 -36.76
C ALA A 147 -10.78 -28.45 -36.58
N GLN A 148 -9.89 -27.53 -37.00
CA GLN A 148 -8.45 -27.61 -36.75
C GLN A 148 -8.10 -27.28 -35.30
N VAL A 149 -8.69 -26.23 -34.70
CA VAL A 149 -8.46 -25.88 -33.29
C VAL A 149 -8.97 -26.98 -32.38
N LYS A 150 -10.17 -27.52 -32.65
CA LYS A 150 -10.72 -28.70 -31.93
C LYS A 150 -9.80 -29.92 -32.05
N ARG A 151 -9.29 -30.21 -33.25
CA ARG A 151 -8.33 -31.32 -33.49
C ARG A 151 -6.99 -31.10 -32.79
N LEU A 152 -6.49 -29.86 -32.74
CA LEU A 152 -5.22 -29.51 -32.10
C LEU A 152 -5.31 -29.68 -30.59
N VAL A 153 -6.38 -29.22 -29.96
CA VAL A 153 -6.54 -29.37 -28.51
C VAL A 153 -6.82 -30.84 -28.14
N ALA A 154 -7.59 -31.59 -28.96
CA ALA A 154 -7.72 -33.04 -28.83
C ALA A 154 -6.36 -33.76 -28.91
N ALA A 155 -5.48 -33.36 -29.84
CA ALA A 155 -4.12 -33.89 -29.97
C ALA A 155 -3.21 -33.56 -28.78
N THR A 156 -3.52 -32.51 -28.00
CA THR A 156 -2.80 -32.19 -26.75
C THR A 156 -3.27 -33.02 -25.53
N GLY A 157 -4.31 -33.84 -25.71
CA GLY A 157 -4.87 -34.71 -24.67
C GLY A 157 -5.55 -33.94 -23.54
N MET A 158 -6.28 -32.87 -23.88
CA MET A 158 -7.01 -32.03 -22.93
C MET A 158 -8.52 -32.17 -23.13
N PRO A 159 -9.31 -32.15 -22.05
CA PRO A 159 -10.77 -32.05 -22.17
C PRO A 159 -11.10 -30.66 -22.73
N THR A 160 -11.58 -30.62 -23.98
CA THR A 160 -12.10 -29.42 -24.62
C THR A 160 -13.59 -29.32 -24.39
N ASP A 161 -14.01 -28.38 -23.57
CA ASP A 161 -15.44 -28.10 -23.48
C ASP A 161 -15.83 -26.72 -24.05
N CYS A 162 -14.98 -25.68 -24.01
CA CYS A 162 -15.18 -24.41 -24.73
C CYS A 162 -13.86 -23.70 -25.09
N ILE A 163 -13.76 -23.16 -26.33
CA ILE A 163 -12.63 -22.35 -26.81
C ILE A 163 -13.19 -21.06 -27.40
N PHE A 164 -12.68 -19.91 -26.95
CA PHE A 164 -13.10 -18.60 -27.43
C PHE A 164 -11.93 -17.91 -28.14
N GLN A 165 -12.19 -17.37 -29.32
CA GLN A 165 -11.24 -16.53 -30.04
C GLN A 165 -11.33 -15.10 -29.55
N ILE A 166 -10.18 -14.49 -29.33
CA ILE A 166 -9.96 -13.13 -28.85
C ILE A 166 -9.06 -12.46 -29.89
N THR A 167 -9.56 -11.45 -30.59
CA THR A 167 -8.72 -10.64 -31.49
C THR A 167 -8.26 -9.39 -30.74
N ALA A 168 -6.95 -9.27 -30.49
CA ALA A 168 -6.35 -8.12 -29.81
C ALA A 168 -5.15 -7.60 -30.60
N PHE A 169 -5.18 -6.31 -30.98
CA PHE A 169 -4.06 -5.58 -31.61
C PHE A 169 -3.40 -6.35 -32.78
N GLU A 170 -4.20 -6.75 -33.78
CA GLU A 170 -3.80 -7.49 -34.99
C GLU A 170 -3.41 -8.97 -34.78
N ASN A 171 -3.36 -9.45 -33.52
CA ASN A 171 -3.08 -10.84 -33.18
C ASN A 171 -4.34 -11.58 -32.70
N GLU A 172 -4.40 -12.89 -32.97
CA GLU A 172 -5.48 -13.76 -32.54
C GLU A 172 -5.02 -14.65 -31.37
N TYR A 173 -5.76 -14.57 -30.27
CA TYR A 173 -5.57 -15.34 -29.06
C TYR A 173 -6.77 -16.25 -28.85
N PHE A 174 -6.57 -17.43 -28.27
CA PHE A 174 -7.66 -18.36 -28.01
C PHE A 174 -7.67 -18.69 -26.52
N LEU A 175 -8.74 -18.29 -25.84
CA LEU A 175 -8.99 -18.62 -24.45
C LEU A 175 -9.61 -20.01 -24.38
N ILE A 176 -8.96 -20.89 -23.63
CA ILE A 176 -9.43 -22.25 -23.38
C ILE A 176 -10.01 -22.30 -21.97
N PHE A 177 -11.28 -22.69 -21.88
CA PHE A 177 -11.95 -22.95 -20.61
C PHE A 177 -11.55 -24.36 -20.15
N GLY A 178 -10.44 -24.44 -19.42
CA GLY A 178 -9.88 -25.70 -18.90
C GLY A 178 -8.44 -25.56 -18.43
N LYS A 179 -7.90 -26.62 -17.80
CA LYS A 179 -6.49 -26.65 -17.37
C LYS A 179 -5.56 -26.99 -18.53
N LEU A 180 -4.80 -26.00 -19.02
CA LEU A 180 -3.67 -26.26 -19.90
C LEU A 180 -2.56 -26.97 -19.10
N LYS A 181 -2.09 -28.12 -19.59
CA LYS A 181 -0.82 -28.73 -19.13
C LYS A 181 0.30 -27.69 -19.25
N ALA A 182 1.21 -27.64 -18.27
CA ALA A 182 2.27 -26.63 -18.20
C ALA A 182 3.04 -26.47 -19.53
N ARG A 183 3.44 -27.58 -20.16
CA ARG A 183 4.13 -27.62 -21.46
C ARG A 183 3.37 -27.02 -22.65
N ASN A 184 2.06 -26.79 -22.50
CA ASN A 184 1.17 -26.30 -23.55
C ASN A 184 0.72 -24.85 -23.30
N ARG A 185 1.11 -24.23 -22.17
CA ARG A 185 0.81 -22.82 -21.88
C ARG A 185 1.53 -21.91 -22.87
N ASN A 186 0.82 -20.90 -23.39
CA ASN A 186 1.33 -19.91 -24.35
C ASN A 186 1.91 -20.51 -25.64
N ARG A 187 1.47 -21.72 -26.02
CA ARG A 187 1.90 -22.35 -27.26
C ARG A 187 1.41 -21.52 -28.45
N GLN A 188 2.36 -21.15 -29.30
CA GLN A 188 2.06 -20.53 -30.59
C GLN A 188 1.75 -21.62 -31.61
N ILE A 189 0.66 -21.43 -32.35
CA ILE A 189 0.17 -22.35 -33.37
C ILE A 189 0.05 -21.59 -34.67
N TRP A 190 0.49 -22.21 -35.76
CA TRP A 190 0.27 -21.70 -37.10
C TRP A 190 -0.94 -22.40 -37.69
N LEU A 191 -1.96 -21.63 -38.03
CA LEU A 191 -3.10 -22.11 -38.78
C LEU A 191 -2.74 -22.06 -40.26
N THR A 192 -2.71 -23.23 -40.90
CA THR A 192 -2.23 -23.39 -42.28
C THR A 192 -3.23 -22.91 -43.33
N SER A 193 -4.51 -22.84 -42.99
CA SER A 193 -5.60 -22.43 -43.90
C SER A 193 -5.71 -20.93 -44.11
N ASP A 194 -5.30 -20.12 -43.13
CA ASP A 194 -5.46 -18.66 -43.12
C ASP A 194 -4.11 -17.91 -42.98
N ARG A 195 -2.99 -18.64 -42.84
CA ARG A 195 -1.65 -18.12 -42.56
C ARG A 195 -1.59 -17.24 -41.31
N ARG A 196 -2.45 -17.50 -40.32
CA ARG A 196 -2.45 -16.76 -39.06
C ARG A 196 -1.67 -17.48 -37.97
N LYS A 197 -1.10 -16.66 -37.08
CA LYS A 197 -0.36 -17.12 -35.92
C LYS A 197 -1.24 -16.89 -34.69
N CYS A 198 -1.51 -17.97 -33.97
CA CYS A 198 -2.45 -18.00 -32.86
C CYS A 198 -1.73 -18.37 -31.56
N THR A 199 -2.17 -17.82 -30.43
CA THR A 199 -1.63 -18.17 -29.10
C THR A 199 -2.73 -18.67 -28.18
N LEU A 200 -2.50 -19.79 -27.48
CA LEU A 200 -3.44 -20.35 -26.52
C LEU A 200 -3.24 -19.78 -25.10
N TRP A 201 -4.32 -19.34 -24.46
CA TRP A 201 -4.35 -18.81 -23.10
C TRP A 201 -5.29 -19.64 -22.20
N ASP A 202 -4.87 -19.88 -20.95
CA ASP A 202 -5.71 -20.46 -19.90
C ASP A 202 -6.25 -19.37 -18.95
N SER A 203 -7.09 -19.78 -17.99
CA SER A 203 -7.59 -18.89 -16.94
C SER A 203 -6.48 -18.28 -16.08
N TYR A 204 -5.30 -18.90 -16.03
CA TYR A 204 -4.14 -18.34 -15.34
C TYR A 204 -3.54 -17.15 -16.10
N TYR A 205 -3.43 -17.23 -17.43
CA TYR A 205 -3.02 -16.09 -18.24
C TYR A 205 -4.05 -14.96 -18.20
N LEU A 206 -5.34 -15.28 -18.20
CA LEU A 206 -6.40 -14.29 -17.99
C LEU A 206 -6.23 -13.53 -16.67
N ALA A 207 -5.82 -14.23 -15.60
CA ALA A 207 -5.55 -13.60 -14.32
C ALA A 207 -4.37 -12.63 -14.33
N LYS A 208 -3.35 -12.87 -15.15
CA LYS A 208 -2.26 -11.90 -15.35
C LYS A 208 -2.81 -10.57 -15.87
N LEU A 209 -3.61 -10.61 -16.93
CA LEU A 209 -4.17 -9.41 -17.55
C LEU A 209 -5.13 -8.70 -16.59
N ALA A 210 -6.00 -9.44 -15.92
CA ALA A 210 -6.94 -8.89 -14.96
C ALA A 210 -6.27 -8.24 -13.75
N VAL A 211 -5.16 -8.80 -13.25
CA VAL A 211 -4.36 -8.16 -12.18
C VAL A 211 -3.77 -6.84 -12.67
N ILE A 212 -3.18 -6.82 -13.87
CA ILE A 212 -2.61 -5.60 -14.46
C ILE A 212 -3.69 -4.53 -14.59
N GLU A 213 -4.84 -4.91 -15.14
CA GLU A 213 -6.00 -4.03 -15.28
C GLU A 213 -6.45 -3.48 -13.93
N ARG A 214 -6.57 -4.35 -12.93
CA ARG A 214 -7.03 -3.91 -11.62
C ARG A 214 -6.05 -2.95 -10.96
N ILE A 215 -4.74 -3.22 -11.04
CA ILE A 215 -3.71 -2.28 -10.56
C ILE A 215 -3.84 -0.94 -11.27
N ARG A 216 -4.07 -0.95 -12.59
CA ARG A 216 -4.29 0.28 -13.35
C ARG A 216 -5.48 1.05 -12.79
N ILE A 217 -6.65 0.42 -12.67
CA ILE A 217 -7.88 1.05 -12.16
C ILE A 217 -7.64 1.68 -10.78
N GLU A 218 -7.04 0.94 -9.85
CA GLU A 218 -6.74 1.47 -8.51
C GLU A 218 -5.79 2.66 -8.55
N TYR A 219 -4.76 2.61 -9.39
CA TYR A 219 -3.85 3.74 -9.58
C TYR A 219 -4.55 4.93 -10.22
N GLN A 220 -5.49 4.70 -11.14
CA GLN A 220 -6.29 5.79 -11.71
C GLN A 220 -7.18 6.43 -10.65
N HIS A 221 -7.88 5.64 -9.84
CA HIS A 221 -8.68 6.14 -8.72
C HIS A 221 -7.83 6.97 -7.77
N TYR A 222 -6.67 6.43 -7.38
CA TYR A 222 -5.71 7.13 -6.53
C TYR A 222 -5.27 8.49 -7.11
N ILE A 223 -4.82 8.51 -8.36
CA ILE A 223 -4.35 9.76 -9.00
C ILE A 223 -5.48 10.79 -9.15
N HIS A 224 -6.73 10.37 -9.22
CA HIS A 224 -7.88 11.29 -9.23
C HIS A 224 -8.31 11.73 -7.83
N SER A 225 -7.93 11.02 -6.77
CA SER A 225 -8.27 11.39 -5.39
C SER A 225 -7.29 12.38 -4.75
N ILE A 226 -6.06 12.47 -5.26
CA ILE A 226 -5.04 13.36 -4.71
C ILE A 226 -5.24 14.82 -5.18
N GLU A 227 -5.12 15.78 -4.26
CA GLU A 227 -5.26 17.20 -4.56
C GLU A 227 -4.05 17.76 -5.32
N SER A 228 -2.84 17.33 -4.94
CA SER A 228 -1.59 17.71 -5.58
C SER A 228 -0.65 16.52 -5.67
N LYS A 229 0.21 16.51 -6.71
CA LYS A 229 1.26 15.51 -6.91
C LYS A 229 2.59 15.90 -6.27
N ASP A 230 2.75 17.15 -5.85
CA ASP A 230 4.05 17.72 -5.54
C ASP A 230 4.61 17.23 -4.20
N ASN A 231 3.76 16.81 -3.26
CA ASN A 231 4.13 16.28 -1.94
C ASN A 231 3.48 14.92 -1.62
N ASP A 232 2.84 14.31 -2.63
CA ASP A 232 2.06 13.10 -2.46
C ASP A 232 2.93 11.85 -2.23
N LEU A 233 2.70 11.15 -1.12
CA LEU A 233 3.55 10.03 -0.69
C LEU A 233 3.64 8.92 -1.73
N VAL A 234 2.51 8.43 -2.24
CA VAL A 234 2.49 7.28 -3.15
C VAL A 234 3.07 7.69 -4.51
N TYR A 235 2.64 8.82 -5.05
CA TYR A 235 3.10 9.30 -6.36
C TYR A 235 4.61 9.56 -6.34
N LEU A 236 5.12 10.28 -5.35
CA LEU A 236 6.56 10.54 -5.23
C LEU A 236 7.36 9.27 -4.93
N SER A 237 6.81 8.34 -4.14
CA SER A 237 7.45 7.03 -3.93
C SER A 237 7.58 6.24 -5.23
N ILE A 238 6.55 6.25 -6.08
CA ILE A 238 6.60 5.63 -7.41
C ILE A 238 7.67 6.30 -8.28
N LEU A 239 7.71 7.64 -8.31
CA LEU A 239 8.70 8.37 -9.10
C LEU A 239 10.13 8.10 -8.63
N ASN A 240 10.36 8.12 -7.32
CA ASN A 240 11.66 7.85 -6.71
C ASN A 240 12.13 6.43 -7.02
N GLU A 241 11.24 5.46 -6.92
CA GLU A 241 11.55 4.06 -7.24
C GLU A 241 11.97 3.88 -8.70
N ILE A 242 11.26 4.54 -9.63
CA ILE A 242 11.65 4.54 -11.04
C ILE A 242 13.00 5.21 -11.22
N ALA A 243 13.21 6.39 -10.64
CA ALA A 243 14.45 7.16 -10.74
C ALA A 243 15.66 6.41 -10.17
N ASN A 244 15.49 5.65 -9.08
CA ASN A 244 16.54 4.82 -8.49
C ASN A 244 17.04 3.76 -9.47
N GLY A 245 16.18 3.22 -10.33
CA GLY A 245 16.57 2.31 -11.41
C GLY A 245 17.56 2.91 -12.42
N PHE A 246 17.73 4.23 -12.43
CA PHE A 246 18.69 4.94 -13.28
C PHE A 246 19.96 5.36 -12.54
N HIS A 247 20.08 5.08 -11.24
CA HIS A 247 21.27 5.40 -10.47
C HIS A 247 22.20 4.20 -10.36
N VAL A 248 23.47 4.39 -10.69
CA VAL A 248 24.53 3.40 -10.49
C VAL A 248 25.68 4.07 -9.77
N CYS A 249 26.09 3.49 -8.64
CA CYS A 249 27.17 4.04 -7.78
C CYS A 249 26.96 5.53 -7.44
N GLY A 250 25.72 5.94 -7.15
CA GLY A 250 25.38 7.32 -6.78
C GLY A 250 25.38 8.32 -7.94
N ARG A 251 25.45 7.86 -9.20
CA ARG A 251 25.39 8.72 -10.38
C ARG A 251 24.22 8.34 -11.29
N VAL A 252 23.53 9.35 -11.81
CA VAL A 252 22.48 9.16 -12.81
C VAL A 252 23.09 8.66 -14.11
N CYS A 253 22.65 7.50 -14.58
CA CYS A 253 23.04 6.93 -15.86
C CYS A 253 22.22 7.54 -17.00
N PRO A 254 22.86 8.01 -18.09
CA PRO A 254 22.12 8.48 -19.25
C PRO A 254 21.39 7.34 -19.95
N VAL A 255 20.23 7.66 -20.51
CA VAL A 255 19.45 6.77 -21.37
C VAL A 255 19.82 7.02 -22.83
N TYR A 256 20.26 5.99 -23.55
CA TYR A 256 20.62 6.06 -24.95
C TYR A 256 19.48 5.56 -25.83
N ALA A 257 18.83 6.46 -26.57
CA ALA A 257 17.72 6.17 -27.48
C ALA A 257 18.05 6.60 -28.91
N TYR A 258 17.63 5.82 -29.90
CA TYR A 258 17.67 6.25 -31.30
C TYR A 258 16.70 7.41 -31.53
N GLU A 259 16.99 8.28 -32.49
CA GLU A 259 16.11 9.41 -32.84
C GLU A 259 14.67 8.97 -33.10
N LYS A 260 14.48 7.89 -33.87
CA LYS A 260 13.15 7.30 -34.12
C LYS A 260 12.40 6.88 -32.84
N GLU A 261 13.12 6.44 -31.80
CA GLU A 261 12.51 6.01 -30.54
C GLU A 261 12.09 7.22 -29.69
N GLN A 262 12.90 8.29 -29.72
CA GLN A 262 12.57 9.56 -29.07
C GLN A 262 11.31 10.20 -29.68
N VAL A 263 11.20 10.14 -31.01
CA VAL A 263 10.02 10.62 -31.75
C VAL A 263 8.80 9.73 -31.49
N LEU A 264 8.98 8.41 -31.37
CA LEU A 264 7.88 7.47 -31.15
C LEU A 264 7.29 7.54 -29.73
N TYR A 265 8.10 7.89 -28.72
CA TYR A 265 7.70 7.92 -27.31
C TYR A 265 7.97 9.29 -26.65
N PRO A 266 7.39 10.40 -27.14
CA PRO A 266 7.69 11.74 -26.66
C PRO A 266 7.31 11.95 -25.19
N GLU A 267 6.26 11.28 -24.71
CA GLU A 267 5.83 11.36 -23.30
C GLU A 267 6.83 10.67 -22.37
N VAL A 268 7.43 9.56 -22.80
CA VAL A 268 8.51 8.90 -22.04
C VAL A 268 9.73 9.81 -21.96
N MET A 269 10.05 10.52 -23.05
CA MET A 269 11.17 11.49 -23.03
C MET A 269 10.91 12.64 -22.07
N LYS A 270 9.69 13.23 -22.09
CA LYS A 270 9.28 14.26 -21.11
C LYS A 270 9.33 13.76 -19.67
N PHE A 271 8.98 12.50 -19.45
CA PHE A 271 9.03 11.88 -18.13
C PHE A 271 10.46 11.72 -17.61
N LEU A 272 11.37 11.22 -18.46
CA LEU A 272 12.79 11.12 -18.11
C LEU A 272 13.38 12.49 -17.80
N ASP A 273 13.02 13.52 -18.58
CA ASP A 273 13.42 14.90 -18.34
C ASP A 273 12.90 15.44 -17.00
N LYS A 274 11.63 15.17 -16.65
CA LYS A 274 11.06 15.49 -15.32
C LYS A 274 11.86 14.85 -14.18
N LEU A 275 12.32 13.62 -14.37
CA LEU A 275 13.18 12.91 -13.42
C LEU A 275 14.65 13.33 -13.47
N LYS A 276 15.01 14.31 -14.31
CA LYS A 276 16.38 14.78 -14.56
C LYS A 276 17.31 13.66 -15.05
N ILE A 277 16.76 12.69 -15.79
CA ILE A 277 17.49 11.58 -16.39
C ILE A 277 17.93 12.00 -17.80
N PRO A 278 19.24 12.12 -18.08
CA PRO A 278 19.70 12.62 -19.35
C PRO A 278 19.47 11.61 -20.48
N VAL A 279 18.80 12.02 -21.55
CA VAL A 279 18.63 11.21 -22.77
C VAL A 279 19.67 11.62 -23.81
N LYS A 280 20.39 10.63 -24.36
CA LYS A 280 21.43 10.82 -25.38
C LYS A 280 21.09 10.05 -26.66
N LEU A 281 21.51 10.59 -27.79
CA LEU A 281 21.37 9.89 -29.08
C LEU A 281 22.21 8.62 -29.09
N ARG A 282 21.59 7.49 -29.41
CA ARG A 282 22.28 6.21 -29.59
C ARG A 282 22.86 6.11 -30.99
N ILE A 283 24.18 5.91 -31.09
CA ILE A 283 24.89 5.69 -32.35
C ILE A 283 25.12 4.17 -32.55
N PRO A 284 24.73 3.59 -33.70
CA PRO A 284 25.00 2.18 -33.99
C PRO A 284 26.49 1.82 -33.86
N GLY A 285 26.80 0.71 -33.19
CA GLY A 285 28.18 0.22 -33.02
C GLY A 285 29.01 0.91 -31.93
N GLN A 286 28.50 1.97 -31.30
CA GLN A 286 29.17 2.60 -30.18
C GLN A 286 28.91 1.82 -28.88
N SER A 287 29.98 1.48 -28.15
CA SER A 287 29.85 1.00 -26.78
C SER A 287 29.42 2.15 -25.87
N THR A 288 28.31 1.99 -25.15
CA THR A 288 27.75 3.01 -24.28
C THR A 288 27.76 2.53 -22.84
N SER A 289 28.37 3.29 -21.94
CA SER A 289 28.38 3.02 -20.49
C SER A 289 27.11 3.55 -19.79
N GLY A 290 25.92 3.27 -20.34
CA GLY A 290 24.65 3.75 -19.81
C GLY A 290 23.47 2.85 -20.17
N ILE A 291 22.27 3.29 -19.84
CA ILE A 291 21.05 2.48 -20.00
C ILE A 291 20.59 2.60 -21.46
N LEU A 292 20.39 1.45 -22.11
CA LEU A 292 19.86 1.45 -23.47
C LEU A 292 18.34 1.57 -23.43
N PHE A 293 17.79 2.48 -24.23
CA PHE A 293 16.35 2.55 -24.44
C PHE A 293 15.89 1.23 -25.08
N ARG A 294 15.10 0.47 -24.31
CA ARG A 294 14.63 -0.87 -24.66
C ARG A 294 13.20 -1.02 -24.16
N PHE A 295 12.57 -2.09 -24.63
CA PHE A 295 11.22 -2.45 -24.22
C PHE A 295 11.04 -2.61 -22.71
N SER A 296 12.04 -3.12 -21.97
CA SER A 296 11.99 -3.23 -20.51
C SER A 296 11.84 -1.88 -19.81
N LEU A 297 12.45 -0.83 -20.36
CA LEU A 297 12.33 0.53 -19.84
C LEU A 297 10.91 1.10 -20.11
N LEU A 298 10.32 0.78 -21.26
CA LEU A 298 8.92 1.11 -21.53
C LEU A 298 7.97 0.41 -20.54
N GLN A 299 8.23 -0.86 -20.20
CA GLN A 299 7.46 -1.61 -19.20
C GLN A 299 7.56 -1.05 -17.78
N GLN A 300 8.62 -0.30 -17.48
CA GLN A 300 8.78 0.39 -16.20
C GLN A 300 8.06 1.74 -16.19
N VAL A 301 8.14 2.50 -17.29
CA VAL A 301 7.69 3.90 -17.35
C VAL A 301 6.23 4.04 -17.79
N LEU A 302 5.78 3.29 -18.80
CA LEU A 302 4.44 3.45 -19.37
C LEU A 302 3.30 3.21 -18.37
N PRO A 303 3.36 2.22 -17.46
CA PRO A 303 2.31 2.04 -16.45
C PRO A 303 2.06 3.28 -15.59
N VAL A 304 3.11 4.07 -15.36
CA VAL A 304 3.08 5.26 -14.49
C VAL A 304 2.57 6.48 -15.24
N LEU A 305 2.83 6.55 -16.55
CA LEU A 305 2.45 7.66 -17.42
C LEU A 305 0.98 7.69 -17.83
N LYS A 306 0.19 6.68 -17.46
CA LYS A 306 -1.26 6.65 -17.70
C LYS A 306 -1.60 6.78 -19.20
N GLN A 307 -1.07 5.87 -20.03
CA GLN A 307 -1.47 5.74 -21.43
C GLN A 307 -2.52 4.63 -21.60
N TYR A 308 -3.81 5.00 -21.54
CA TYR A 308 -5.01 4.24 -21.96
C TYR A 308 -5.08 2.73 -21.58
N SER A 309 -6.04 1.99 -22.18
CA SER A 309 -6.27 0.55 -21.93
C SER A 309 -5.01 -0.31 -22.14
N ILE A 310 -5.00 -1.56 -21.66
CA ILE A 310 -3.87 -2.51 -21.74
C ILE A 310 -3.22 -2.38 -23.12
N SER A 311 -1.96 -1.97 -23.13
CA SER A 311 -1.24 -1.56 -24.33
C SER A 311 -0.57 -2.76 -24.99
N LYS A 312 -0.10 -2.60 -26.24
CA LYS A 312 0.71 -3.62 -26.92
C LYS A 312 1.93 -4.05 -26.08
N VAL A 313 2.46 -3.15 -25.24
CA VAL A 313 3.61 -3.42 -24.34
C VAL A 313 3.27 -4.43 -23.24
N ASP A 314 2.00 -4.52 -22.85
CA ASP A 314 1.53 -5.46 -21.83
C ASP A 314 1.28 -6.88 -22.40
N PHE A 315 1.06 -6.97 -23.73
CA PHE A 315 0.80 -8.21 -24.46
C PHE A 315 2.04 -8.91 -25.05
N LEU A 316 3.13 -8.17 -25.29
CA LEU A 316 4.16 -8.58 -26.25
C LEU A 316 5.18 -9.66 -25.81
N TYR A 317 5.28 -10.06 -24.53
CA TYR A 317 6.24 -11.11 -24.16
C TYR A 317 5.92 -11.91 -22.88
N TYR A 318 6.45 -13.13 -22.85
CA TYR A 318 6.12 -14.24 -21.97
C TYR A 318 6.37 -13.96 -20.48
N ALA A 319 5.40 -14.41 -19.68
CA ALA A 319 5.46 -14.80 -18.26
C ALA A 319 5.31 -13.76 -17.13
N THR A 320 5.53 -12.44 -17.29
CA THR A 320 5.53 -11.54 -16.11
C THR A 320 4.71 -10.26 -16.20
N ILE A 321 4.29 -9.74 -15.03
CA ILE A 321 3.69 -8.41 -14.86
C ILE A 321 4.80 -7.34 -15.10
N PRO A 322 4.53 -6.26 -15.86
CA PRO A 322 5.50 -5.18 -16.06
C PRO A 322 5.92 -4.49 -14.74
N ASP A 323 7.18 -4.06 -14.67
CA ASP A 323 7.82 -3.49 -13.47
C ASP A 323 7.05 -2.29 -12.93
N GLY A 324 6.57 -1.41 -13.81
CA GLY A 324 5.82 -0.23 -13.40
C GLY A 324 4.58 -0.60 -12.59
N TYR A 325 3.86 -1.66 -12.96
CA TYR A 325 2.71 -2.14 -12.18
C TYR A 325 3.10 -2.76 -10.85
N LEU A 326 4.27 -3.41 -10.76
CA LEU A 326 4.79 -3.94 -9.50
C LEU A 326 5.19 -2.81 -8.54
N ILE A 327 5.74 -1.71 -9.05
CA ILE A 327 6.06 -0.50 -8.27
C ILE A 327 4.76 0.13 -7.77
N ILE A 328 3.78 0.32 -8.66
CA ILE A 328 2.48 0.91 -8.33
C ILE A 328 1.75 0.11 -7.24
N ILE A 329 1.60 -1.22 -7.40
CA ILE A 329 0.85 -2.02 -6.42
C ILE A 329 1.52 -2.04 -5.05
N LYS A 330 2.86 -2.01 -4.98
CA LYS A 330 3.57 -1.89 -3.70
C LYS A 330 3.24 -0.57 -3.02
N ALA A 331 3.29 0.54 -3.75
CA ALA A 331 3.01 1.87 -3.22
C ALA A 331 1.53 2.00 -2.76
N LEU A 332 0.58 1.50 -3.55
CA LEU A 332 -0.84 1.49 -3.18
C LEU A 332 -1.11 0.56 -1.97
N MET A 333 -0.41 -0.57 -1.86
CA MET A 333 -0.52 -1.46 -0.70
C MET A 333 0.05 -0.81 0.58
N GLU A 334 1.11 -0.02 0.45
CA GLU A 334 1.67 0.76 1.57
C GLU A 334 0.65 1.79 2.07
N GLN A 335 0.02 2.54 1.16
CA GLN A 335 -1.04 3.48 1.51
C GLN A 335 -2.24 2.79 2.16
N HIS A 336 -2.73 1.69 1.58
CA HIS A 336 -3.84 0.92 2.14
C HIS A 336 -3.51 0.41 3.55
N LYS A 337 -2.25 -0.02 3.79
CA LYS A 337 -1.78 -0.41 5.13
C LYS A 337 -1.89 0.76 6.12
N MET A 338 -1.49 1.96 5.71
CA MET A 338 -1.55 3.17 6.54
C MET A 338 -3.00 3.52 6.89
N GLN A 339 -3.88 3.58 5.89
CA GLN A 339 -5.30 3.87 6.07
C GLN A 339 -5.98 2.83 6.99
N GLU A 340 -5.72 1.53 6.81
CA GLU A 340 -6.27 0.52 7.71
C GLU A 340 -5.79 0.67 9.16
N ALA A 341 -4.53 1.05 9.37
CA ALA A 341 -3.97 1.26 10.69
C ALA A 341 -4.60 2.47 11.37
N ASP A 342 -4.74 3.58 10.63
CA ASP A 342 -5.35 4.81 11.09
C ASP A 342 -6.86 4.64 11.37
N GLU A 343 -7.60 3.99 10.48
CA GLU A 343 -9.01 3.63 10.72
C GLU A 343 -9.21 2.74 11.95
N ARG A 344 -8.27 1.81 12.20
CA ARG A 344 -8.33 0.95 13.39
C ARG A 344 -8.06 1.77 14.64
N TYR A 345 -7.07 2.66 14.58
CA TYR A 345 -6.73 3.58 15.66
C TYR A 345 -7.93 4.46 16.01
N HIS A 346 -8.53 5.11 15.02
CA HIS A 346 -9.68 5.98 15.22
C HIS A 346 -10.93 5.23 15.66
N ARG A 347 -11.23 4.02 15.13
CA ARG A 347 -12.36 3.21 15.62
C ARG A 347 -12.25 2.88 17.10
N ASN A 348 -11.06 2.51 17.56
CA ASN A 348 -10.81 2.22 18.97
C ASN A 348 -10.95 3.47 19.87
N ASN A 349 -10.80 4.67 19.30
CA ASN A 349 -10.91 5.94 20.04
C ASN A 349 -12.28 6.64 19.86
N THR A 350 -13.10 6.28 18.86
CA THR A 350 -14.38 6.95 18.51
C THR A 350 -15.65 6.27 19.05
N GLU A 351 -15.57 5.10 19.69
CA GLU A 351 -16.72 4.47 20.39
C GLU A 351 -17.30 5.35 21.54
N VAL A 352 -16.77 6.56 21.76
CA VAL A 352 -17.12 7.39 22.91
C VAL A 352 -17.37 8.86 22.54
N ALA A 353 -18.41 9.10 21.74
CA ALA A 353 -18.92 10.44 21.37
C ALA A 353 -19.11 11.42 22.55
N ASN A 354 -19.35 10.90 23.77
CA ASN A 354 -19.62 11.72 24.97
C ASN A 354 -18.44 12.62 25.38
N ALA A 355 -17.20 12.27 25.07
CA ALA A 355 -16.05 13.12 25.40
C ALA A 355 -16.02 14.40 24.56
N PHE A 356 -16.51 14.35 23.33
CA PHE A 356 -16.45 15.45 22.36
C PHE A 356 -17.71 16.33 22.35
N MET A 357 -18.78 15.89 23.01
CA MET A 357 -20.03 16.65 23.11
C MET A 357 -19.96 17.72 24.22
N THR A 358 -20.57 18.87 23.93
CA THR A 358 -20.78 19.94 24.92
C THR A 358 -21.75 19.49 26.00
N LYS A 359 -21.38 19.71 27.27
CA LYS A 359 -22.28 19.42 28.39
C LYS A 359 -23.50 20.33 28.35
N LYS A 360 -24.68 19.76 28.59
CA LYS A 360 -25.96 20.49 28.57
C LYS A 360 -26.03 21.59 29.63
N ASN A 361 -25.40 21.37 30.79
CA ASN A 361 -25.39 22.31 31.91
C ASN A 361 -23.92 22.53 32.33
N ILE A 362 -23.43 23.76 32.19
CA ILE A 362 -22.10 24.19 32.62
C ILE A 362 -22.30 25.32 33.64
N PRO A 363 -21.68 25.28 34.84
CA PRO A 363 -21.84 26.33 35.85
C PRO A 363 -21.45 27.73 35.33
N PRO A 364 -22.15 28.82 35.72
CA PRO A 364 -21.87 30.17 35.23
C PRO A 364 -20.41 30.61 35.41
N LYS A 365 -19.80 30.30 36.55
CA LYS A 365 -18.38 30.61 36.83
C LYS A 365 -17.43 30.02 35.78
N HIS A 366 -17.69 28.79 35.32
CA HIS A 366 -16.90 28.14 34.29
C HIS A 366 -17.22 28.72 32.90
N GLN A 367 -18.47 29.11 32.63
CA GLN A 367 -18.82 29.79 31.38
C GLN A 367 -18.12 31.13 31.23
N ASP A 368 -18.01 31.90 32.31
CA ASP A 368 -17.32 33.20 32.28
C ASP A 368 -15.80 33.00 32.09
N TYR A 369 -15.21 32.02 32.79
CA TYR A 369 -13.83 31.60 32.54
C TYR A 369 -13.59 31.22 31.06
N MET A 370 -14.49 30.42 30.46
CA MET A 370 -14.35 29.98 29.07
C MET A 370 -14.36 31.13 28.07
N LYS A 371 -15.08 32.23 28.33
CA LYS A 371 -15.15 33.40 27.43
C LYS A 371 -13.87 34.23 27.45
N GLU A 372 -13.17 34.24 28.58
CA GLU A 372 -11.97 35.07 28.80
C GLU A 372 -10.66 34.27 28.67
N SER A 373 -10.77 32.95 28.49
CA SER A 373 -9.65 32.02 28.45
C SER A 373 -8.65 32.33 27.33
N ARG A 374 -7.36 32.21 27.66
CA ARG A 374 -6.26 32.41 26.70
C ARG A 374 -6.15 31.29 25.67
N PHE A 375 -6.74 30.12 25.90
CA PHE A 375 -6.82 29.05 24.90
C PHE A 375 -7.57 29.48 23.63
N LEU A 376 -8.43 30.50 23.71
CA LEU A 376 -9.15 31.04 22.55
C LEU A 376 -8.24 31.71 21.50
N THR A 377 -6.95 31.91 21.82
CA THR A 377 -5.96 32.41 20.85
C THR A 377 -5.61 31.38 19.78
N VAL A 378 -5.81 30.08 20.07
CA VAL A 378 -5.53 28.95 19.16
C VAL A 378 -6.80 28.18 18.83
N TYR A 379 -7.75 28.07 19.75
CA TYR A 379 -8.99 27.32 19.58
C TYR A 379 -10.19 28.24 19.40
N ARG A 380 -11.16 27.84 18.58
CA ARG A 380 -12.43 28.55 18.46
C ARG A 380 -13.29 28.46 19.72
N TYR A 381 -13.19 27.36 20.46
CA TYR A 381 -14.01 27.09 21.63
C TYR A 381 -13.23 26.32 22.69
N ILE A 382 -13.46 26.66 23.96
CA ILE A 382 -12.96 25.91 25.11
C ILE A 382 -14.13 25.47 25.99
N GLU A 383 -14.08 24.23 26.47
CA GLU A 383 -14.91 23.76 27.59
C GLU A 383 -14.03 23.29 28.75
N VAL A 384 -14.24 23.88 29.92
CA VAL A 384 -13.61 23.46 31.18
C VAL A 384 -14.68 22.85 32.08
N ASP A 385 -14.54 21.55 32.36
CA ASP A 385 -15.50 20.81 33.18
C ASP A 385 -15.61 21.40 34.61
N GLU A 386 -16.78 21.25 35.24
CA GLU A 386 -17.06 21.70 36.62
C GLU A 386 -16.10 21.09 37.65
N ASP A 387 -15.58 19.90 37.33
CA ASP A 387 -14.60 19.17 38.12
C ASP A 387 -13.17 19.73 38.04
N CYS A 388 -12.93 20.73 37.18
CA CYS A 388 -11.61 21.33 37.00
C CYS A 388 -11.41 22.48 38.00
N ASP A 389 -10.20 22.55 38.54
CA ASP A 389 -9.76 23.62 39.42
C ASP A 389 -9.37 24.85 38.58
N LEU A 390 -10.20 25.90 38.61
CA LEU A 390 -10.01 27.09 37.78
C LEU A 390 -8.70 27.84 38.09
N ASP A 391 -8.19 27.78 39.32
CA ASP A 391 -6.95 28.45 39.67
C ASP A 391 -5.76 27.74 39.01
N LYS A 392 -5.80 26.40 38.96
CA LYS A 392 -4.81 25.60 38.21
C LYS A 392 -4.93 25.78 36.71
N MET A 393 -6.15 25.96 36.20
CA MET A 393 -6.36 26.25 34.78
C MET A 393 -5.73 27.59 34.39
N GLN A 394 -5.78 28.60 35.26
CA GLN A 394 -5.08 29.89 35.02
C GLN A 394 -3.56 29.74 34.98
N GLU A 395 -2.96 28.89 35.81
CA GLU A 395 -1.52 28.59 35.71
C GLU A 395 -1.20 27.86 34.41
N LEU A 396 -2.05 26.90 34.00
CA LEU A 396 -1.90 26.18 32.74
C LEU A 396 -2.00 27.12 31.53
N GLU A 397 -2.83 28.16 31.58
CA GLU A 397 -2.91 29.18 30.54
C GLU A 397 -1.62 29.98 30.37
N LYS A 398 -0.87 30.24 31.45
CA LYS A 398 0.43 30.92 31.37
C LYS A 398 1.45 30.06 30.64
N GLU A 399 1.50 28.77 30.99
CA GLU A 399 2.36 27.80 30.30
C GLU A 399 1.95 27.64 28.82
N PHE A 400 0.64 27.62 28.55
CA PHE A 400 0.10 27.56 27.20
C PHE A 400 0.50 28.78 26.37
N LEU A 401 0.43 29.99 26.91
CA LEU A 401 0.86 31.20 26.19
C LEU A 401 2.34 31.16 25.84
N ALA A 402 3.20 30.74 26.78
CA ALA A 402 4.63 30.58 26.53
C ALA A 402 4.90 29.51 25.44
N LEU A 403 4.09 28.45 25.43
CA LEU A 403 4.13 27.42 24.40
C LEU A 403 3.59 27.92 23.05
N GLY A 404 2.56 28.78 23.03
CA GLY A 404 1.96 29.35 21.83
C GLY A 404 2.94 30.19 21.01
N ASP A 405 3.88 30.89 21.65
CA ASP A 405 4.97 31.58 20.97
C ASP A 405 5.93 30.61 20.25
N ILE A 406 5.93 29.32 20.62
CA ILE A 406 6.74 28.26 20.02
C ILE A 406 5.93 27.46 18.97
N LEU A 407 4.64 27.25 19.20
CA LEU A 407 3.73 26.49 18.32
C LEU A 407 3.25 27.29 17.09
N GLY A 408 3.41 28.62 17.11
CA GLY A 408 2.93 29.52 16.05
C GLY A 408 1.53 30.10 16.36
N LYS A 409 1.28 31.35 15.94
CA LYS A 409 0.09 32.13 16.32
C LYS A 409 -1.10 31.95 15.36
N HIS A 410 -1.34 30.73 14.91
CA HIS A 410 -2.45 30.43 14.00
C HIS A 410 -3.65 29.88 14.76
N PRO A 411 -4.82 30.55 14.71
CA PRO A 411 -6.05 29.99 15.24
C PRO A 411 -6.58 28.88 14.34
N TYR A 412 -7.03 27.78 14.94
CA TYR A 412 -7.67 26.66 14.28
C TYR A 412 -9.17 26.67 14.55
N ASP A 413 -9.97 26.25 13.56
CA ASP A 413 -11.40 25.99 13.73
C ASP A 413 -11.63 24.68 14.50
N ALA A 414 -11.05 24.61 15.71
CA ALA A 414 -11.06 23.46 16.58
C ALA A 414 -11.54 23.86 17.99
N SER A 415 -12.02 22.88 18.73
CA SER A 415 -12.37 23.03 20.14
C SER A 415 -11.39 22.29 21.05
N ILE A 416 -11.19 22.82 22.26
CA ILE A 416 -10.44 22.16 23.32
C ILE A 416 -11.32 21.93 24.54
N ARG A 417 -11.19 20.76 25.17
CA ARG A 417 -12.03 20.34 26.30
C ARG A 417 -11.18 19.75 27.41
N PHE A 418 -11.20 20.39 28.58
CA PHE A 418 -10.58 19.86 29.80
C PHE A 418 -11.64 19.12 30.62
N ARG A 419 -11.49 17.81 30.79
CA ARG A 419 -12.45 16.96 31.53
C ARG A 419 -11.79 15.66 32.00
N LYS A 420 -12.36 14.96 32.98
CA LYS A 420 -11.85 13.64 33.39
C LYS A 420 -12.18 12.60 32.31
N LEU A 421 -11.16 11.93 31.78
CA LEU A 421 -11.28 10.89 30.75
C LEU A 421 -11.30 9.47 31.35
N GLY A 422 -11.65 9.32 32.62
CA GLY A 422 -11.53 8.05 33.37
C GLY A 422 -12.27 6.83 32.79
N ARG A 423 -13.28 7.01 31.93
CA ARG A 423 -13.95 5.92 31.18
C ARG A 423 -13.23 5.51 29.89
N HIS A 424 -12.25 6.31 29.45
CA HIS A 424 -11.57 6.20 28.17
C HIS A 424 -10.15 5.64 28.29
N HIS A 425 -9.63 5.46 29.52
CA HIS A 425 -8.26 5.01 29.79
C HIS A 425 -7.19 5.76 28.96
N ALA A 426 -7.40 7.05 28.72
CA ALA A 426 -6.56 7.91 27.91
C ALA A 426 -6.24 9.20 28.66
N SER A 427 -5.02 9.71 28.47
CA SER A 427 -4.57 10.99 29.04
C SER A 427 -5.03 12.17 28.20
N GLY A 428 -5.18 11.97 26.89
CA GLY A 428 -5.70 12.91 25.92
C GLY A 428 -6.37 12.18 24.75
N LEU A 429 -7.16 12.90 23.95
CA LEU A 429 -7.79 12.41 22.73
C LEU A 429 -8.02 13.55 21.73
N TYR A 430 -7.60 13.37 20.48
CA TYR A 430 -8.05 14.18 19.35
C TYR A 430 -9.08 13.44 18.49
N SER A 431 -10.12 14.16 18.04
CA SER A 431 -11.06 13.65 17.04
C SER A 431 -11.12 14.56 15.82
N PRO A 432 -10.74 14.06 14.63
CA PRO A 432 -10.94 14.75 13.36
C PRO A 432 -12.42 15.08 13.08
N ALA A 433 -13.33 14.15 13.37
CA ALA A 433 -14.77 14.29 13.10
C ALA A 433 -15.43 15.42 13.90
N TYR A 434 -14.94 15.70 15.10
CA TYR A 434 -15.43 16.79 15.96
C TYR A 434 -14.49 18.00 15.98
N GLN A 435 -13.35 17.93 15.28
CA GLN A 435 -12.24 18.89 15.35
C GLN A 435 -11.97 19.30 16.81
N CYS A 436 -11.81 18.31 17.69
CA CYS A 436 -11.84 18.52 19.12
C CYS A 436 -10.69 17.80 19.82
N VAL A 437 -9.92 18.56 20.60
CA VAL A 437 -8.91 18.06 21.53
C VAL A 437 -9.55 17.92 22.91
N CYS A 438 -9.43 16.75 23.52
CA CYS A 438 -9.87 16.48 24.89
C CYS A 438 -8.65 16.13 25.74
N ILE A 439 -8.47 16.81 26.87
CA ILE A 439 -7.34 16.58 27.79
C ILE A 439 -7.88 16.15 29.15
N ASP A 440 -7.33 15.05 29.70
CA ASP A 440 -7.56 14.71 31.10
C ASP A 440 -6.85 15.73 31.99
N VAL A 441 -7.61 16.45 32.80
CA VAL A 441 -7.09 17.46 33.72
C VAL A 441 -6.07 16.89 34.73
N ARG A 442 -6.06 15.57 34.95
CA ARG A 442 -5.09 14.88 35.81
C ARG A 442 -3.77 14.59 35.08
N SER A 443 -3.74 14.72 33.76
CA SER A 443 -2.61 14.40 32.90
C SER A 443 -2.47 15.43 31.76
N PRO A 444 -2.27 16.72 32.10
CA PRO A 444 -2.17 17.81 31.13
C PRO A 444 -0.98 17.68 30.16
N SER A 445 0.01 16.85 30.50
CA SER A 445 1.21 16.62 29.68
C SER A 445 0.94 15.95 28.33
N SER A 446 -0.26 15.42 28.13
CA SER A 446 -0.74 14.90 26.85
C SER A 446 -1.10 16.00 25.84
N TYR A 447 -1.17 17.27 26.27
CA TYR A 447 -1.66 18.35 25.44
C TYR A 447 -0.91 18.48 24.11
N VAL A 448 0.43 18.52 24.14
CA VAL A 448 1.22 18.69 22.91
C VAL A 448 1.04 17.52 21.95
N HIS A 449 0.93 16.29 22.46
CA HIS A 449 0.64 15.11 21.66
C HIS A 449 -0.67 15.27 20.88
N GLU A 450 -1.76 15.63 21.58
CA GLU A 450 -3.07 15.82 20.95
C GLU A 450 -3.13 17.05 20.04
N PHE A 451 -2.40 18.11 20.40
CA PHE A 451 -2.22 19.27 19.53
C PHE A 451 -1.52 18.87 18.23
N LEU A 452 -0.52 18.00 18.27
CA LEU A 452 0.17 17.55 17.07
C LEU A 452 -0.70 16.68 16.17
N HIS A 453 -1.57 15.83 16.73
CA HIS A 453 -2.60 15.15 15.95
C HIS A 453 -3.57 16.13 15.28
N MET A 454 -3.97 17.18 15.98
CA MET A 454 -4.78 18.25 15.40
C MET A 454 -4.02 18.99 14.30
N TYR A 455 -2.79 19.39 14.56
CA TYR A 455 -1.93 20.10 13.61
C TYR A 455 -1.75 19.30 12.33
N ASP A 456 -1.45 18.01 12.45
CA ASP A 456 -1.34 17.05 11.36
C ASP A 456 -2.60 17.04 10.48
N HIS A 457 -3.77 16.90 11.10
CA HIS A 457 -5.05 16.88 10.39
C HIS A 457 -5.38 18.21 9.70
N PHE A 458 -5.18 19.35 10.36
CA PHE A 458 -5.48 20.67 9.78
C PHE A 458 -4.53 21.06 8.63
N HIS A 459 -3.38 20.40 8.51
CA HIS A 459 -2.41 20.60 7.42
C HIS A 459 -2.43 19.48 6.38
N GLY A 460 -3.55 18.74 6.28
CA GLY A 460 -3.76 17.75 5.21
C GLY A 460 -3.06 16.41 5.43
N MET A 461 -2.91 15.97 6.68
CA MET A 461 -2.26 14.71 7.07
C MET A 461 -0.78 14.68 6.67
N LEU A 462 -0.02 15.63 7.21
CA LEU A 462 1.44 15.73 7.09
C LEU A 462 2.16 14.41 7.39
N SER A 463 1.67 13.63 8.35
CA SER A 463 2.18 12.32 8.72
C SER A 463 2.08 11.27 7.61
N GLU A 464 1.17 11.47 6.65
CA GLU A 464 1.04 10.68 5.44
C GLU A 464 1.77 11.27 4.23
N GLY A 465 2.41 12.43 4.39
CA GLY A 465 3.16 13.11 3.33
C GLY A 465 4.50 12.46 2.99
N TYR A 466 5.00 12.69 1.77
CA TYR A 466 6.28 12.14 1.33
C TYR A 466 7.46 12.64 2.19
N ASP A 467 7.46 13.91 2.56
CA ASP A 467 8.55 14.54 3.32
C ASP A 467 8.72 13.94 4.72
N PHE A 468 7.64 13.38 5.30
CA PHE A 468 7.68 12.70 6.59
C PHE A 468 8.08 11.21 6.48
N LYS A 469 8.11 10.63 5.26
CA LYS A 469 8.36 9.20 5.04
C LYS A 469 9.65 8.71 5.69
N GLU A 470 10.75 9.43 5.48
CA GLU A 470 12.06 9.00 6.00
C GLU A 470 12.09 9.00 7.53
N ILE A 471 11.42 9.95 8.19
CA ILE A 471 11.27 9.96 9.65
C ILE A 471 10.55 8.71 10.13
N ARG A 472 9.43 8.34 9.49
CA ARG A 472 8.69 7.11 9.86
C ARG A 472 9.54 5.86 9.71
N LEU A 473 10.28 5.74 8.61
CA LEU A 473 11.14 4.57 8.37
C LEU A 473 12.27 4.49 9.41
N GLN A 474 12.90 5.61 9.75
CA GLN A 474 13.93 5.64 10.79
C GLN A 474 13.35 5.35 12.18
N TYR A 475 12.16 5.87 12.49
CA TYR A 475 11.46 5.59 13.74
C TYR A 475 11.10 4.09 13.85
N GLU A 476 10.52 3.50 12.80
CA GLU A 476 10.23 2.06 12.75
C GLU A 476 11.49 1.21 12.96
N ALA A 477 12.59 1.56 12.30
CA ALA A 477 13.87 0.87 12.48
C ALA A 477 14.36 0.94 13.92
N CYS A 478 14.28 2.11 14.58
CA CYS A 478 14.66 2.26 15.98
C CYS A 478 13.80 1.38 16.91
N LEU A 479 12.48 1.30 16.67
CA LEU A 479 11.59 0.47 17.47
C LEU A 479 11.87 -1.03 17.27
N GLN A 480 12.17 -1.45 16.04
CA GLN A 480 12.50 -2.84 15.74
C GLN A 480 13.84 -3.26 16.35
N GLU A 481 14.84 -2.37 16.32
CA GLU A 481 16.13 -2.56 17.00
C GLU A 481 15.92 -2.71 18.50
N TYR A 482 15.19 -1.76 19.11
CA TYR A 482 14.84 -1.83 20.53
C TYR A 482 14.13 -3.15 20.89
N LEU A 483 13.16 -3.61 20.09
CA LEU A 483 12.44 -4.86 20.32
C LEU A 483 13.31 -6.12 20.22
N SER A 484 14.32 -6.07 19.34
CA SER A 484 15.28 -7.15 19.16
C SER A 484 16.14 -7.31 20.41
N ASP A 485 16.57 -6.18 20.97
CA ASP A 485 17.45 -6.10 22.15
C ASP A 485 16.68 -6.05 23.48
N CYS A 486 15.35 -5.95 23.44
CA CYS A 486 14.51 -5.87 24.63
C CYS A 486 14.56 -7.17 25.45
N GLU A 487 15.12 -7.07 26.65
CA GLU A 487 15.19 -8.14 27.64
C GLU A 487 13.92 -8.26 28.49
N ASP A 488 13.01 -7.27 28.44
CA ASP A 488 11.74 -7.28 29.18
C ASP A 488 10.70 -8.18 28.46
N PRO A 489 10.37 -9.36 29.02
CA PRO A 489 9.46 -10.30 28.39
C PRO A 489 8.01 -9.79 28.36
N ASP A 490 7.60 -8.97 29.33
CA ASP A 490 6.23 -8.45 29.43
C ASP A 490 6.01 -7.34 28.40
N LEU A 491 6.98 -6.44 28.24
CA LEU A 491 6.96 -5.43 27.20
C LEU A 491 6.97 -6.06 25.80
N LYS A 492 7.82 -7.07 25.59
CA LYS A 492 7.91 -7.82 24.32
C LYS A 492 6.61 -8.57 24.02
N ALA A 493 5.96 -9.17 25.02
CA ALA A 493 4.67 -9.82 24.86
C ALA A 493 3.54 -8.81 24.55
N ARG A 494 3.56 -7.63 25.19
CA ARG A 494 2.58 -6.56 24.93
C ARG A 494 2.69 -6.02 23.50
N LEU A 495 3.92 -5.74 23.04
CA LEU A 495 4.20 -5.18 21.73
C LEU A 495 3.95 -6.18 20.59
N ASN A 496 4.23 -7.48 20.81
CA ASN A 496 3.90 -8.54 19.84
C ASN A 496 2.46 -9.09 19.96
N GLY A 497 1.70 -8.61 20.95
CA GLY A 497 0.35 -9.07 21.24
C GLY A 497 -0.73 -8.37 20.44
N ASN A 498 -1.98 -8.70 20.76
CA ASN A 498 -3.18 -8.07 20.19
C ASN A 498 -3.76 -6.96 21.08
N SER A 499 -2.93 -6.38 21.95
CA SER A 499 -3.36 -5.32 22.86
C SER A 499 -3.54 -3.98 22.14
N LYS A 500 -4.23 -3.00 22.76
CA LYS A 500 -4.39 -1.64 22.21
C LYS A 500 -3.03 -0.98 21.90
N TYR A 501 -2.03 -1.22 22.75
CA TYR A 501 -0.69 -0.63 22.67
C TYR A 501 0.33 -1.67 22.18
N ASN A 502 0.02 -2.29 21.03
CA ASN A 502 0.94 -3.21 20.34
C ASN A 502 1.88 -2.43 19.40
N LEU A 503 2.80 -3.12 18.72
CA LEU A 503 3.74 -2.48 17.80
C LEU A 503 3.02 -1.69 16.68
N ASP A 504 1.93 -2.23 16.14
CA ASP A 504 1.15 -1.54 15.10
C ASP A 504 0.64 -0.17 15.56
N TYR A 505 0.27 -0.02 16.85
CA TYR A 505 -0.14 1.27 17.43
C TYR A 505 0.96 2.31 17.32
N TYR A 506 2.19 1.97 17.71
CA TYR A 506 3.32 2.91 17.70
C TYR A 506 3.83 3.21 16.29
N LEU A 507 3.40 2.45 15.28
CA LEU A 507 3.74 2.64 13.87
C LEU A 507 2.61 3.32 13.06
N VAL A 508 1.51 3.71 13.70
CA VAL A 508 0.48 4.53 13.05
C VAL A 508 1.12 5.87 12.67
N PRO A 509 0.96 6.35 11.41
CA PRO A 509 1.62 7.58 10.94
C PRO A 509 1.39 8.79 11.85
N THR A 510 0.14 9.01 12.26
CA THR A 510 -0.28 10.12 13.13
C THR A 510 0.36 10.05 14.52
N GLU A 511 0.53 8.84 15.08
CA GLU A 511 1.23 8.61 16.36
C GLU A 511 2.74 8.86 16.26
N VAL A 512 3.37 8.38 15.18
CA VAL A 512 4.79 8.66 14.93
C VAL A 512 5.03 10.16 14.80
N PHE A 513 4.12 10.87 14.11
CA PHE A 513 4.16 12.32 13.99
C PHE A 513 4.03 13.02 15.35
N ALA A 514 3.05 12.66 16.17
CA ALA A 514 2.90 13.27 17.49
C ALA A 514 4.15 13.05 18.37
N ARG A 515 4.68 11.82 18.43
CA ARG A 515 5.87 11.50 19.25
C ARG A 515 7.15 12.17 18.76
N CYS A 516 7.34 12.22 17.44
CA CYS A 516 8.47 12.94 16.85
C CYS A 516 8.38 14.45 17.12
N GLY A 517 7.17 15.02 17.10
CA GLY A 517 6.97 16.43 17.46
C GLY A 517 7.21 16.70 18.95
N GLU A 518 6.83 15.78 19.84
CA GLU A 518 7.17 15.86 21.28
C GLU A 518 8.70 15.84 21.50
N LEU A 519 9.41 14.95 20.80
CA LEU A 519 10.88 14.95 20.77
C LEU A 519 11.42 16.30 20.26
N TYR A 520 10.80 16.87 19.23
CA TYR A 520 11.23 18.15 18.69
C TYR A 520 11.10 19.28 19.72
N PHE A 521 9.93 19.42 20.34
CA PHE A 521 9.68 20.49 21.31
C PHE A 521 10.53 20.35 22.57
N THR A 522 10.72 19.12 23.06
CA THR A 522 11.56 18.88 24.25
C THR A 522 13.05 19.09 23.94
N ARG A 523 13.58 18.52 22.85
CA ARG A 523 15.02 18.50 22.57
C ARG A 523 15.56 19.76 21.92
N PHE A 524 14.80 20.37 21.02
CA PHE A 524 15.29 21.51 20.22
C PHE A 524 14.66 22.83 20.64
N ARG A 525 13.44 22.81 21.18
CA ARG A 525 12.75 24.03 21.64
C ARG A 525 12.81 24.22 23.16
N GLY A 526 13.33 23.24 23.90
CA GLY A 526 13.54 23.33 25.35
C GLY A 526 12.25 23.40 26.15
N VAL A 527 11.15 22.87 25.61
CA VAL A 527 9.85 22.85 26.28
C VAL A 527 9.87 21.77 27.36
N ASP A 528 9.69 22.19 28.62
CA ASP A 528 9.47 21.30 29.77
C ASP A 528 8.50 22.00 30.73
N ASN A 529 7.22 21.64 30.67
CA ASN A 529 6.15 22.24 31.48
C ASN A 529 5.02 21.24 31.74
N SER A 530 3.88 21.68 32.27
CA SER A 530 2.76 20.81 32.59
C SER A 530 2.02 20.31 31.35
N LEU A 531 2.17 20.97 30.19
CA LEU A 531 1.53 20.64 28.91
C LEU A 531 2.36 19.69 28.03
N LEU A 532 3.66 19.61 28.29
CA LEU A 532 4.57 18.64 27.72
C LEU A 532 5.66 18.33 28.73
N LYS A 533 5.68 17.07 29.18
CA LYS A 533 6.74 16.58 30.05
C LYS A 533 7.71 15.76 29.26
N PHE A 534 8.98 15.88 29.62
CA PHE A 534 10.01 15.04 29.04
C PHE A 534 9.84 13.58 29.46
N GLU A 535 9.47 12.73 28.50
CA GLU A 535 9.35 11.28 28.68
C GLU A 535 10.55 10.55 28.06
N ARG A 536 10.97 9.45 28.70
CA ARG A 536 11.97 8.51 28.18
C ARG A 536 11.32 7.14 28.06
N GLY A 537 11.57 6.48 26.93
CA GLY A 537 11.00 5.17 26.65
C GLY A 537 11.40 4.68 25.27
N PHE A 538 10.98 3.46 24.95
CA PHE A 538 11.18 2.86 23.63
C PHE A 538 10.45 3.62 22.52
N ASP A 539 9.39 4.32 22.89
CA ASP A 539 8.52 5.14 22.07
C ASP A 539 9.08 6.56 21.83
N TYR A 540 10.25 6.88 22.41
CA TYR A 540 11.00 8.12 22.19
C TYR A 540 12.49 7.81 21.90
N PRO A 541 12.81 7.16 20.78
CA PRO A 541 14.17 6.71 20.48
C PRO A 541 15.18 7.86 20.33
N GLU A 542 16.32 7.76 21.02
CA GLU A 542 17.43 8.73 20.96
C GLU A 542 18.46 8.35 19.88
N ASN A 543 18.03 8.34 18.62
CA ASN A 543 18.92 8.08 17.48
C ASN A 543 19.34 9.39 16.78
N GLU A 544 20.64 9.61 16.57
CA GLU A 544 21.17 10.86 15.99
C GLU A 544 20.56 11.18 14.62
N LYS A 545 20.51 10.18 13.72
CA LYS A 545 19.93 10.35 12.38
C LYS A 545 18.44 10.72 12.46
N LEU A 546 17.68 10.04 13.32
CA LEU A 546 16.27 10.35 13.52
C LEU A 546 16.09 11.78 14.04
N LEU A 547 16.87 12.19 15.05
CA LEU A 547 16.80 13.52 15.64
C LEU A 547 17.16 14.63 14.63
N GLU A 548 18.14 14.42 13.76
CA GLU A 548 18.46 15.36 12.67
C GLU A 548 17.30 15.53 11.68
N LEU A 549 16.67 14.41 11.30
CA LEU A 549 15.52 14.42 10.39
C LEU A 549 14.31 15.12 11.03
N ILE A 550 14.02 14.80 12.30
CA ILE A 550 12.97 15.45 13.09
C ILE A 550 13.23 16.95 13.13
N LYS A 551 14.43 17.38 13.53
CA LYS A 551 14.75 18.81 13.60
C LYS A 551 14.49 19.50 12.26
N LYS A 552 15.07 18.97 11.18
CA LYS A 552 14.94 19.56 9.84
C LYS A 552 13.48 19.69 9.40
N TYR A 553 12.67 18.68 9.67
CA TYR A 553 11.26 18.66 9.26
C TYR A 553 10.43 19.64 10.09
N TYR A 554 10.45 19.55 11.42
CA TYR A 554 9.64 20.40 12.28
C TYR A 554 10.09 21.87 12.28
N ASP A 555 11.36 22.17 11.99
CA ASP A 555 11.82 23.54 11.74
C ASP A 555 11.03 24.19 10.58
N GLN A 556 10.70 23.46 9.51
CA GLN A 556 9.94 24.00 8.38
C GLN A 556 8.50 24.39 8.74
N HIS A 557 7.95 23.77 9.79
CA HIS A 557 6.58 23.95 10.27
C HIS A 557 6.47 24.94 11.44
N PHE A 558 7.51 25.05 12.28
CA PHE A 558 7.47 25.75 13.56
C PHE A 558 8.61 26.78 13.77
N LEU A 559 9.49 26.99 12.78
CA LEU A 559 10.50 28.07 12.79
C LEU A 559 10.39 29.03 11.61
N THR A 560 9.53 28.77 10.63
CA THR A 560 9.33 29.67 9.51
C THR A 560 8.68 30.96 10.01
N GLU A 561 9.53 31.97 10.25
CA GLU A 561 9.14 33.38 10.27
C GLU A 561 8.27 33.62 9.05
N GLU A 562 7.13 34.30 9.26
CA GLU A 562 6.26 34.79 8.21
C GLU A 562 7.07 35.35 7.04
N ILE A 563 7.21 34.58 5.95
CA ILE A 563 7.42 35.19 4.65
C ILE A 563 6.06 35.79 4.32
N SER A 564 5.93 37.05 4.71
CA SER A 564 4.83 37.92 4.37
C SER A 564 4.58 37.84 2.86
N LEU A 565 3.38 37.38 2.48
CA LEU A 565 2.81 37.66 1.17
C LEU A 565 1.95 38.92 1.26
#